data_AF-A0A6L5FF68-F1
#
_entry.id   AF-A0A6L5FF68-F1
#
_cell.length_a   1.000
_cell.length_b   1.000
_cell.length_c   1.000
_cell.angle_alpha   90.00
_cell.angle_beta   90.00
_cell.angle_gamma   90.00
#
_symmetry.space_group_name_H-M   'P 1'
#
loop_
_entity.id
_entity.type
_entity.pdbx_description
1 polymer ?
#
loop_
_entity_poly.entity_id
_entity_poly.type
_entity_poly.pdbx_seq_one_letter_code
_entity_poly.pdbx_strand_id
1 'polypeptide(L)'
;MTQHTTAEIAAAARDYGNLVCIWRLCGNTACLRARRCRGDGLACLGRCLPLLPEPVRDFFVGLGEAQEAGLTWDEALDDLWEEWQAVGEWNAVVAESITSA
;
A
#
# COMPACT_ATOMS: atom_id res chain seq x y z
N MET A 1 3.74 -15.20 -19.02
CA MET A 1 4.02 -15.08 -17.57
C MET A 1 5.38 -14.41 -17.39
N THR A 2 5.39 -13.12 -17.06
CA THR A 2 6.63 -12.41 -16.74
C THR A 2 7.14 -12.95 -15.41
N GLN A 3 8.39 -13.43 -15.36
CA GLN A 3 9.00 -13.86 -14.10
C GLN A 3 9.50 -12.62 -13.36
N HIS A 4 8.96 -12.37 -12.17
CA HIS A 4 9.47 -11.31 -11.29
C HIS A 4 10.53 -11.87 -10.35
N THR A 5 11.64 -11.15 -10.21
CA THR A 5 12.67 -11.46 -9.22
C THR A 5 12.16 -11.14 -7.82
N THR A 6 12.71 -11.81 -6.80
CA THR A 6 12.40 -11.51 -5.39
C THR A 6 12.70 -10.04 -5.03
N ALA A 7 13.72 -9.45 -5.66
CA ALA A 7 14.09 -8.06 -5.44
C ALA A 7 13.03 -7.08 -5.97
N GLU A 8 12.46 -7.35 -7.16
CA GLU A 8 11.37 -6.55 -7.74
C GLU A 8 10.10 -6.64 -6.90
N ILE A 9 9.75 -7.84 -6.43
CA ILE A 9 8.61 -8.05 -5.53
C ILE A 9 8.82 -7.28 -4.22
N ALA A 10 10.02 -7.33 -3.66
CA ALA A 10 10.35 -6.61 -2.43
C ALA A 10 10.38 -5.08 -2.61
N ALA A 11 10.66 -4.57 -3.80
CA ALA A 11 10.56 -3.15 -4.13
C ALA A 11 9.08 -2.75 -4.26
N ALA A 12 8.29 -3.49 -5.03
CA ALA A 12 6.85 -3.26 -5.18
C ALA A 12 6.11 -3.28 -3.83
N ALA A 13 6.44 -4.23 -2.94
CA ALA A 13 5.87 -4.29 -1.60
C ALA A 13 6.21 -3.05 -0.75
N ARG A 14 7.41 -2.45 -0.94
CA ARG A 14 7.77 -1.19 -0.28
C ARG A 14 6.98 -0.02 -0.84
N ASP A 15 6.85 0.06 -2.16
CA ASP A 15 6.16 1.17 -2.81
C ASP A 15 4.67 1.16 -2.48
N TYR A 16 4.02 -0.01 -2.57
CA TYR A 16 2.65 -0.17 -2.10
C TYR A 16 2.52 0.12 -0.60
N GLY A 17 3.44 -0.41 0.23
CA GLY A 17 3.44 -0.10 1.67
C GLY A 17 3.57 1.40 1.99
N ASN A 18 4.31 2.15 1.16
CA ASN A 18 4.42 3.61 1.30
C ASN A 18 3.13 4.31 0.86
N LEU A 19 2.51 3.86 -0.24
CA LEU A 19 1.23 4.36 -0.75
C LEU A 19 0.12 4.29 0.32
N VAL A 20 0.06 3.19 1.06
CA VAL A 20 -0.94 2.99 2.13
C VAL A 20 -0.38 3.26 3.53
N CYS A 21 0.74 3.99 3.63
CA CYS A 21 1.32 4.47 4.88
C CYS A 21 1.59 3.42 5.97
N ILE A 22 1.96 2.17 5.63
CA ILE A 22 2.22 1.12 6.64
C ILE A 22 3.33 1.49 7.64
N TRP A 23 4.20 2.44 7.28
CA TRP A 23 5.21 3.00 8.18
C TRP A 23 4.60 3.64 9.43
N ARG A 24 3.35 4.11 9.37
CA ARG A 24 2.60 4.64 10.52
C ARG A 24 2.10 3.53 11.46
N LEU A 25 1.88 2.34 10.92
CA LEU A 25 1.36 1.17 11.64
C LEU A 25 2.48 0.29 12.21
N CYS A 26 3.66 0.28 11.59
CA CYS A 26 4.70 -0.67 11.88
C CYS A 26 5.42 -0.48 13.25
N GLY A 27 5.17 0.64 13.95
CA GLY A 27 5.76 0.97 15.26
C GLY A 27 7.25 1.36 15.25
N ASN A 28 7.94 1.26 14.11
CA ASN A 28 9.35 1.60 14.02
C ASN A 28 9.56 3.12 13.90
N THR A 29 10.22 3.72 14.90
CA THR A 29 10.50 5.16 14.97
C THR A 29 11.29 5.68 13.75
N ALA A 30 12.18 4.88 13.16
CA ALA A 30 12.93 5.28 11.97
C ALA A 30 12.03 5.37 10.74
N CYS A 31 11.07 4.45 10.60
CA CYS A 31 10.07 4.49 9.52
C CYS A 31 9.11 5.67 9.71
N LEU A 32 8.65 5.90 10.95
CA LEU A 32 7.79 7.02 11.29
C LEU A 32 8.45 8.38 10.96
N ARG A 33 9.69 8.58 11.43
CA ARG A 33 10.44 9.82 11.15
C ARG A 33 10.69 10.05 9.66
N ALA A 34 10.94 8.98 8.92
CA ALA A 34 11.19 9.06 7.49
C ALA A 34 9.92 9.14 6.65
N ARG A 35 8.73 8.87 7.24
CA ARG A 35 7.45 8.72 6.54
C ARG A 35 7.51 7.75 5.35
N ARG A 36 8.29 6.68 5.53
CA ARG A 36 8.48 5.61 4.54
C ARG A 36 9.02 4.35 5.19
N CYS A 37 8.78 3.20 4.56
CA CYS A 37 9.38 1.94 4.97
C CYS A 37 10.91 1.98 4.78
N ARG A 38 11.65 1.65 5.85
CA ARG A 38 13.12 1.47 5.85
C ARG A 38 13.55 0.02 6.14
N GLY A 39 12.60 -0.87 6.37
CA GLY A 39 12.85 -2.28 6.64
C GLY A 39 12.69 -3.16 5.41
N ASP A 40 12.43 -4.43 5.67
CA ASP A 40 11.98 -5.38 4.66
C ASP A 40 10.52 -5.09 4.28
N GLY A 41 10.31 -4.70 3.01
CA GLY A 41 8.98 -4.34 2.50
C GLY A 41 7.99 -5.49 2.53
N LEU A 42 8.42 -6.70 2.16
CA LEU A 42 7.56 -7.88 2.14
C LEU A 42 7.13 -8.25 3.56
N ALA A 43 8.09 -8.30 4.49
CA ALA A 43 7.79 -8.61 5.88
C ALA A 43 6.92 -7.52 6.55
N CYS A 44 7.18 -6.24 6.26
CA CYS A 44 6.36 -5.14 6.78
C CYS A 44 4.95 -5.14 6.21
N LEU A 45 4.81 -5.33 4.89
CA LEU A 45 3.52 -5.37 4.22
C LEU A 45 2.70 -6.54 4.74
N GLY A 46 3.25 -7.76 4.78
CA GLY A 46 2.53 -8.93 5.31
C GLY A 46 2.04 -8.75 6.75
N ARG A 47 2.81 -8.06 7.60
CA ARG A 47 2.41 -7.77 8.99
C ARG A 47 1.35 -6.67 9.08
N CYS A 48 1.46 -5.61 8.28
CA CYS A 48 0.65 -4.40 8.44
C CYS A 48 -0.59 -4.38 7.54
N LEU A 49 -0.61 -5.12 6.43
CA LEU A 49 -1.74 -5.18 5.50
C LEU A 49 -3.05 -5.54 6.22
N PRO A 50 -3.11 -6.53 7.14
CA PRO A 50 -4.36 -6.85 7.86
C PRO A 50 -4.88 -5.72 8.76
N LEU A 51 -4.03 -4.76 9.13
CA LEU A 51 -4.38 -3.63 9.99
C LEU A 51 -4.95 -2.44 9.22
N LEU A 52 -4.89 -2.47 7.88
CA LEU A 52 -5.49 -1.43 7.06
C LEU A 52 -7.03 -1.57 7.04
N PRO A 53 -7.76 -0.46 6.82
CA PRO A 53 -9.17 -0.51 6.51
C PRO A 53 -9.45 -1.48 5.35
N GLU A 54 -10.60 -2.17 5.40
CA GLU A 54 -10.95 -3.18 4.40
C GLU A 54 -10.90 -2.65 2.96
N PRO A 55 -11.51 -1.51 2.60
CA PRO A 55 -11.43 -1.00 1.22
C PRO A 55 -10.01 -0.68 0.74
N VAL A 56 -9.10 -0.33 1.68
CA VAL A 56 -7.68 -0.08 1.35
C VAL A 56 -6.96 -1.40 1.06
N ARG A 57 -7.33 -2.49 1.73
CA ARG A 57 -6.81 -3.84 1.44
C ARG A 57 -7.37 -4.37 0.12
N ASP A 58 -8.65 -4.12 -0.13
CA ASP A 58 -9.32 -4.57 -1.34
C ASP A 58 -8.70 -3.92 -2.59
N PHE A 59 -8.25 -2.66 -2.48
CA PHE A 59 -7.44 -2.03 -3.52
C PHE A 59 -6.20 -2.87 -3.92
N PHE A 60 -5.49 -3.49 -2.96
CA PHE A 60 -4.32 -4.33 -3.26
C PHE A 60 -4.71 -5.57 -4.06
N VAL A 61 -5.79 -6.23 -3.63
CA VAL A 61 -6.30 -7.44 -4.26
C VAL A 61 -6.79 -7.13 -5.66
N GLY A 62 -7.59 -6.07 -5.80
CA GLY A 62 -8.11 -5.59 -7.08
C GLY A 62 -7.02 -5.23 -8.07
N LEU A 63 -5.92 -4.60 -7.63
CA LEU A 63 -4.77 -4.33 -8.51
C LEU A 63 -4.12 -5.63 -9.03
N GLY A 64 -4.06 -6.68 -8.21
CA GLY A 64 -3.59 -7.99 -8.62
C GLY A 64 -4.52 -8.64 -9.65
N GLU A 65 -5.83 -8.59 -9.43
CA GLU A 65 -6.84 -9.11 -10.33
C GLU A 65 -6.86 -8.36 -11.67
N ALA A 66 -6.78 -7.02 -11.65
CA ALA A 66 -6.67 -6.17 -12.83
C ALA A 66 -5.41 -6.48 -13.64
N GLN A 67 -4.27 -6.71 -12.97
CA GLN A 67 -3.03 -7.14 -13.61
C GLN A 67 -3.19 -8.51 -14.28
N GLU A 68 -3.83 -9.48 -13.61
CA GLU A 68 -4.10 -10.81 -14.18
C GLU A 68 -5.05 -10.75 -15.38
N ALA A 69 -6.04 -9.84 -15.34
CA ALA A 69 -6.95 -9.55 -16.43
C ALA A 69 -6.29 -8.77 -17.60
N GLY A 70 -5.08 -8.26 -17.40
CA GLY A 70 -4.34 -7.50 -18.41
C GLY A 70 -4.92 -6.10 -18.66
N LEU A 71 -5.62 -5.54 -17.68
CA LEU A 71 -6.16 -4.18 -17.75
C LEU A 71 -5.03 -3.16 -17.78
N THR A 72 -5.30 -2.05 -18.45
CA THR A 72 -4.49 -0.84 -18.32
C THR A 72 -4.68 -0.21 -16.94
N TRP A 73 -3.78 0.70 -16.57
CA TRP A 73 -3.87 1.41 -15.31
C TRP A 73 -5.17 2.23 -15.18
N ASP A 74 -5.60 2.88 -16.26
CA ASP A 74 -6.81 3.71 -16.25
C ASP A 74 -8.08 2.85 -16.11
N GLU A 75 -8.13 1.69 -16.78
CA GLU A 75 -9.24 0.73 -16.63
C GLU A 75 -9.29 0.16 -15.21
N ALA A 76 -8.15 -0.22 -14.64
CA ALA A 76 -8.07 -0.71 -13.27
C ALA A 76 -8.52 0.35 -12.25
N LEU A 77 -8.18 1.63 -12.48
CA LEU A 77 -8.62 2.72 -11.59
C LEU A 77 -10.11 3.04 -11.72
N ASP A 78 -10.70 2.86 -12.91
CA ASP A 78 -12.15 3.03 -13.11
C ASP A 78 -12.91 1.92 -12.35
N ASP A 79 -12.44 0.67 -12.45
CA ASP A 79 -13.03 -0.49 -11.76
C ASP A 79 -12.85 -0.42 -10.22
N LEU A 80 -11.74 0.16 -9.75
CA LEU A 80 -11.37 0.24 -8.33
C LEU A 80 -11.53 1.64 -7.74
N TRP A 81 -12.42 2.44 -8.31
CA TRP A 81 -12.53 3.86 -7.97
C TRP A 81 -12.85 4.09 -6.49
N GLU A 82 -13.76 3.29 -5.91
CA GLU A 82 -14.16 3.42 -4.50
C GLU A 82 -13.02 3.06 -3.55
N GLU A 83 -12.29 1.99 -3.85
CA GLU A 83 -11.11 1.56 -3.09
C GLU A 83 -9.98 2.58 -3.20
N TRP A 84 -9.79 3.18 -4.38
CA TRP A 84 -8.83 4.26 -4.58
C TRP A 84 -9.18 5.51 -3.77
N GLN A 85 -10.46 5.87 -3.70
CA GLN A 85 -10.93 6.94 -2.83
C GLN A 85 -10.62 6.63 -1.36
N ALA A 86 -10.87 5.40 -0.91
CA ALA A 86 -10.56 4.98 0.45
C ALA A 86 -9.06 5.04 0.77
N VAL A 87 -8.18 4.74 -0.20
CA VAL A 87 -6.72 4.97 -0.07
C VAL A 87 -6.43 6.45 0.17
N GLY A 88 -7.09 7.34 -0.57
CA GLY A 88 -6.97 8.79 -0.38
C GLY A 88 -7.42 9.26 1.01
N GLU A 89 -8.59 8.81 1.46
CA GLU A 89 -9.13 9.13 2.79
C GLU A 89 -8.22 8.61 3.91
N TRP A 90 -7.74 7.38 3.79
CA TRP A 90 -6.77 6.82 4.72
C TRP A 90 -5.50 7.65 4.81
N ASN A 91 -4.95 8.08 3.67
CA ASN A 91 -3.77 8.95 3.65
C ASN A 91 -4.03 10.29 4.35
N ALA A 92 -5.22 10.88 4.19
CA ALA A 92 -5.60 12.10 4.88
C ALA A 92 -5.65 11.89 6.41
N VAL A 93 -6.30 10.82 6.88
CA VAL A 93 -6.34 10.45 8.32
C VAL A 93 -4.93 10.27 8.89
N VAL A 94 -4.04 9.58 8.16
CA VAL A 94 -2.65 9.41 8.59
C VAL A 94 -1.93 10.75 8.67
N ALA A 95 -2.10 11.64 7.69
CA ALA A 95 -1.48 12.96 7.66
C ALA A 95 -1.93 13.85 8.85
N GLU A 96 -3.22 13.83 9.17
CA GLU A 96 -3.77 14.52 10.34
C GLU A 96 -3.17 13.97 11.65
N SER A 97 -3.05 12.64 11.75
CA SER A 97 -2.48 11.97 12.95
C SER A 97 -1.03 12.36 13.27
N ILE A 98 -0.31 12.94 12.32
CA ILE A 98 1.08 13.40 12.49
C ILE A 98 1.13 14.89 12.84
N THR A 99 0.14 15.66 12.41
CA THR A 99 0.07 17.10 12.66
C THR A 99 -0.49 17.40 14.06
N SER A 100 -1.31 16.49 14.60
CA SER A 100 -1.87 16.58 15.95
C SER A 100 -1.03 15.91 17.06
N ALA A 101 0.14 15.36 16.72
CA ALA A 101 1.03 14.63 17.65
C ALA A 101 2.32 15.42 17.95
#